data_AF-A0A6B0WZL3-F1
#
_entry.id   AF-A0A6B0WZL3-F1
#
_cell.length_a   1.000
_cell.length_b   1.000
_cell.length_c   1.000
_cell.angle_alpha   90.00
_cell.angle_beta   90.00
_cell.angle_gamma   90.00
#
_symmetry.space_group_name_H-M   'P 1'
#
loop_
_entity.id
_entity.type
_entity.pdbx_description
1 polymer ?
#
loop_
_entity_poly.entity_id
_entity_poly.type
_entity_poly.pdbx_seq_one_letter_code
_entity_poly.pdbx_strand_id
1 'polypeptide(L)'
;MSDVHYFPRYAQRENFVTNNTLLLFQRLYDYNLRKFGKFLMELNEDLELYSDLLGLHIYQQIKTGNSVPDGFIIQHPLKIIIETKMDEKFDEPQLRRHLDTKSNQRLPDPVLMLLSPQGKPDEKVVASLRDKA
;
A
#
# COMPACT_ATOMS: atom_id res chain seq x y z
N MET A 1 -6.31 3.28 15.81
CA MET A 1 -5.01 3.20 16.52
C MET A 1 -4.09 2.37 15.64
N SER A 2 -2.91 2.88 15.33
CA SER A 2 -1.88 2.15 14.60
C SER A 2 -1.03 1.36 15.59
N ASP A 3 -0.97 0.03 15.42
CA ASP A 3 -0.16 -0.87 16.25
C ASP A 3 1.31 -0.91 15.80
N VAL A 4 1.84 0.21 15.30
CA VAL A 4 3.26 0.32 14.92
C VAL A 4 4.04 0.75 16.15
N HIS A 5 4.81 -0.19 16.71
CA HIS A 5 5.61 0.09 17.89
C HIS A 5 6.80 0.99 17.54
N TYR A 6 7.07 1.98 18.39
CA TYR A 6 8.22 2.87 18.23
C TYR A 6 9.55 2.13 18.37
N PHE A 7 9.58 1.09 19.20
CA PHE A 7 10.73 0.21 19.39
C PHE A 7 10.45 -1.15 18.77
N PRO A 8 11.27 -1.62 17.82
CA PRO A 8 11.06 -2.92 17.19
C PRO A 8 11.30 -4.04 18.21
N ARG A 9 10.38 -5.01 18.23
CA ARG A 9 10.47 -6.20 19.10
C ARG A 9 11.42 -7.28 18.56
N TYR A 10 11.77 -7.19 17.27
CA TYR A 10 12.56 -8.18 16.56
C TYR A 10 13.94 -7.64 16.21
N ALA A 11 14.98 -8.48 16.36
CA ALA A 11 16.38 -8.07 16.31
C ALA A 11 17.02 -8.02 14.91
N GLN A 12 16.37 -8.57 13.88
CA GLN A 12 16.93 -8.59 12.52
C GLN A 12 16.89 -7.20 11.88
N ARG A 13 17.94 -6.85 11.13
CA ARG A 13 18.09 -5.55 10.45
C ARG A 13 16.90 -5.22 9.54
N GLU A 14 16.37 -6.19 8.82
CA GLU A 14 15.20 -6.02 7.96
C GLU A 14 13.98 -5.54 8.76
N ASN A 15 13.72 -6.13 9.92
CA ASN A 15 12.60 -5.72 10.79
C ASN A 15 12.73 -4.27 11.29
N PHE A 16 13.96 -3.79 11.52
CA PHE A 16 14.19 -2.37 11.84
C PHE A 16 13.80 -1.48 10.65
N VAL A 17 14.17 -1.85 9.43
CA VAL A 17 13.83 -1.09 8.22
C VAL A 17 12.31 -1.10 8.01
N THR A 18 11.67 -2.28 8.07
CA THR A 18 10.20 -2.40 7.95
C THR A 18 9.49 -1.50 8.97
N ASN A 19 9.88 -1.56 10.25
CA ASN A 19 9.23 -0.78 11.30
C ASN A 19 9.40 0.74 11.10
N ASN A 20 10.59 1.19 10.69
CA ASN A 20 10.82 2.60 10.40
C ASN A 20 10.04 3.09 9.17
N THR A 21 9.92 2.26 8.14
CA THR A 21 9.06 2.56 6.97
C THR A 21 7.61 2.73 7.40
N LEU A 22 7.08 1.81 8.21
CA LEU A 22 5.71 1.90 8.72
C LEU A 22 5.50 3.15 9.59
N LEU A 23 6.47 3.48 10.45
CA LEU A 23 6.42 4.67 11.29
C LEU A 23 6.46 5.96 10.46
N LEU A 24 7.27 6.01 9.39
CA LEU A 24 7.29 7.13 8.45
C LEU A 24 5.93 7.29 7.75
N PHE A 25 5.38 6.20 7.23
CA PHE A 25 4.09 6.22 6.52
C PHE A 25 2.98 6.69 7.44
N GLN A 26 2.95 6.18 8.68
CA GLN A 26 2.01 6.63 9.69
C GLN A 26 2.16 8.13 9.98
N ARG A 27 3.38 8.63 10.20
CA ARG A 27 3.60 10.05 10.47
C ARG A 27 3.18 10.93 9.31
N LEU A 28 3.43 10.52 8.07
CA LEU A 28 3.01 11.25 6.88
C LEU A 28 1.48 11.26 6.76
N TYR A 29 0.84 10.12 7.00
CA TYR A 29 -0.62 9.99 7.03
C TYR A 29 -1.25 10.91 8.09
N ASP A 30 -0.75 10.85 9.33
CA ASP A 30 -1.23 11.65 10.46
C ASP A 30 -0.96 13.14 10.28
N TYR A 31 0.17 13.50 9.65
CA TYR A 31 0.53 14.89 9.39
C TYR A 31 -0.39 15.53 8.35
N ASN A 32 -0.58 14.87 7.20
CA ASN A 32 -1.49 15.35 6.17
C ASN A 32 -1.78 14.26 5.14
N LEU A 33 -3.03 13.83 5.08
CA LEU A 33 -3.48 12.78 4.16
C LEU A 33 -3.21 13.08 2.69
N ARG A 34 -3.41 14.33 2.23
CA ARG A 34 -3.16 14.71 0.82
C ARG A 34 -1.68 14.64 0.48
N LYS A 35 -0.80 15.07 1.40
CA LYS A 35 0.65 14.96 1.21
C LYS A 35 1.11 13.51 1.23
N PHE A 36 0.50 12.67 2.07
CA PHE A 36 0.78 11.23 2.05
C PHE A 36 0.36 10.59 0.72
N GLY A 37 -0.82 10.93 0.19
CA GLY A 37 -1.24 10.46 -1.13
C GLY A 37 -0.31 10.92 -2.25
N LYS A 38 0.10 12.19 -2.22
CA LYS A 38 1.08 12.70 -3.17
C LYS A 38 2.44 11.99 -3.03
N PHE A 39 2.90 11.74 -1.81
CA PHE A 39 4.12 10.96 -1.56
C PHE A 39 4.04 9.56 -2.17
N LEU A 40 2.91 8.86 -2.03
CA LEU A 40 2.73 7.55 -2.66
C LEU A 40 2.74 7.62 -4.19
N MET A 41 2.12 8.65 -4.79
CA MET A 41 2.16 8.88 -6.24
C MET A 41 3.59 9.12 -6.74
N GLU A 42 4.39 9.91 -6.01
CA GLU A 42 5.78 10.19 -6.40
C GLU A 42 6.69 8.95 -6.24
N LEU A 43 6.29 7.94 -5.45
CA LEU A 43 7.01 6.67 -5.35
C LEU A 43 6.78 5.76 -6.57
N ASN A 44 5.61 5.84 -7.19
CA ASN A 44 5.28 5.11 -8.42
C ASN A 44 4.08 5.77 -9.10
N GLU A 45 4.24 6.14 -10.38
CA GLU A 45 3.19 6.76 -11.20
C GLU A 45 1.95 5.86 -11.29
N ASP A 46 2.10 4.53 -11.26
CA ASP A 46 0.97 3.59 -11.22
C ASP A 46 0.11 3.73 -9.95
N LEU A 47 0.60 4.44 -8.92
CA LEU A 47 -0.13 4.75 -7.69
C LEU A 47 -0.95 6.04 -7.77
N GLU A 48 -0.96 6.74 -8.91
CA GLU A 48 -1.77 7.93 -9.14
C GLU A 48 -3.25 7.67 -8.83
N LEU A 49 -3.75 6.49 -9.22
CA LEU A 49 -5.09 6.00 -8.88
C LEU A 49 -5.39 6.04 -7.38
N TYR A 50 -4.40 5.81 -6.50
CA TYR A 50 -4.63 5.77 -5.06
C TYR A 50 -4.58 7.14 -4.39
N SER A 51 -3.92 8.14 -5.00
CA SER A 51 -3.78 9.47 -4.41
C SER A 51 -5.14 10.15 -4.22
N ASP A 52 -6.02 10.00 -5.21
CA ASP A 52 -7.39 10.50 -5.22
C ASP A 52 -8.37 9.60 -4.49
N LEU A 53 -7.98 8.39 -4.09
CA LEU A 53 -8.81 7.44 -3.34
C LEU A 53 -8.52 7.47 -1.83
N LEU A 54 -7.52 8.25 -1.40
CA LEU A 54 -7.13 8.35 -0.01
C LEU A 54 -8.05 9.27 0.78
N GLY A 55 -8.82 8.65 1.68
CA GLY A 55 -9.62 9.35 2.68
C GLY A 55 -11.10 9.26 2.44
N LEU A 56 -11.81 10.22 3.01
CA LEU A 56 -13.26 10.29 2.97
C LEU A 56 -13.70 11.15 1.79
N HIS A 57 -14.54 10.60 0.92
CA HIS A 57 -15.15 11.30 -0.19
C HIS A 57 -16.63 11.51 0.11
N ILE A 58 -17.08 12.76 -0.04
CA ILE A 58 -18.45 13.17 0.21
C ILE A 58 -19.04 13.62 -1.11
N TYR A 59 -20.13 12.99 -1.52
CA TYR A 59 -20.82 13.29 -2.76
C TYR A 59 -22.26 13.72 -2.46
N GLN A 60 -22.78 14.66 -3.25
CA GLN A 60 -24.17 15.09 -3.22
C GLN A 60 -24.83 14.76 -4.56
N GLN A 61 -26.09 14.33 -4.53
CA GLN A 61 -26.96 14.21 -5.71
C GLN A 61 -26.39 13.41 -6.90
N ILE A 62 -25.72 12.28 -6.65
CA ILE A 62 -25.29 11.39 -7.72
C ILE A 62 -26.39 10.36 -7.98
N LYS A 63 -26.89 10.31 -9.23
CA LYS A 63 -27.78 9.24 -9.69
C LYS A 63 -27.06 7.88 -9.60
N THR A 64 -27.54 7.00 -8.73
CA THR A 64 -27.04 5.62 -8.62
C THR A 64 -28.18 4.65 -8.93
N GLY A 65 -28.24 4.19 -10.18
CA GLY A 65 -29.28 3.25 -10.64
C GLY A 65 -30.70 3.81 -10.49
N ASN A 66 -31.52 3.16 -9.66
CA ASN A 66 -32.97 3.40 -9.51
C ASN A 66 -33.34 4.49 -8.48
N SER A 67 -32.37 5.09 -7.78
CA SER A 67 -32.64 6.17 -6.83
C SER A 67 -31.53 7.22 -6.82
N VAL A 68 -31.85 8.46 -6.47
CA VAL A 68 -30.87 9.51 -6.25
C VAL A 68 -30.77 9.74 -4.75
N PRO A 69 -29.76 9.18 -4.06
CA PRO A 69 -29.49 9.56 -2.69
C PRO A 69 -29.10 11.05 -2.64
N ASP A 70 -29.61 11.78 -1.64
CA ASP A 70 -29.31 13.20 -1.44
C ASP A 70 -27.80 13.43 -1.19
N GLY A 71 -27.14 12.42 -0.62
CA GLY A 71 -25.69 12.33 -0.58
C GLY A 71 -25.21 10.97 -0.09
N PHE A 72 -23.94 10.69 -0.30
CA PHE A 72 -23.28 9.54 0.29
C PHE A 72 -21.82 9.84 0.60
N ILE A 73 -21.29 9.07 1.55
CA ILE A 73 -19.93 9.17 2.03
C ILE A 73 -19.26 7.82 1.75
N ILE A 74 -18.10 7.84 1.09
CA ILE A 74 -17.34 6.63 0.78
C ILE A 74 -15.87 6.84 1.15
N GLN A 75 -15.25 5.77 1.60
CA GLN A 75 -13.80 5.68 1.73
C GLN A 75 -13.37 4.47 0.91
N HIS A 76 -12.51 4.70 -0.08
CA HIS A 76 -12.03 3.61 -0.90
C HIS A 76 -11.06 2.75 -0.09
N PRO A 77 -11.20 1.42 -0.15
CA PRO A 77 -10.27 0.54 0.51
C PRO A 77 -8.88 0.67 -0.14
N LEU A 78 -7.82 0.52 0.66
CA LEU A 78 -6.43 0.52 0.22
C LEU A 78 -5.69 -0.58 0.98
N LYS A 79 -4.94 -1.41 0.27
CA LYS A 79 -4.08 -2.45 0.87
C LYS A 79 -2.68 -2.33 0.26
N ILE A 80 -1.71 -1.95 1.07
CA ILE A 80 -0.29 -1.93 0.69
C ILE A 80 0.44 -3.02 1.49
N ILE A 81 1.12 -3.91 0.78
CA ILE A 81 2.02 -4.92 1.34
C ILE A 81 3.44 -4.39 1.18
N ILE A 82 4.20 -4.29 2.27
CA ILE A 82 5.58 -3.80 2.25
C ILE A 82 6.51 -4.96 2.59
N GLU A 83 7.46 -5.25 1.70
CA GLU A 83 8.58 -6.15 1.95
C GLU A 83 9.88 -5.33 1.87
N THR A 84 10.73 -5.45 2.89
CA THR A 84 12.01 -4.73 2.93
C THR A 84 13.17 -5.72 2.91
N LYS A 85 14.15 -5.49 2.03
CA LYS A 85 15.40 -6.25 1.98
C LYS A 85 16.60 -5.33 2.16
N MET A 86 17.66 -5.86 2.75
CA MET A 86 18.93 -5.13 2.83
C MET A 86 19.74 -5.23 1.54
N ASP A 87 19.39 -6.17 0.65
CA ASP A 87 19.98 -6.41 -0.67
C ASP A 87 18.88 -6.39 -1.77
N GLU A 88 19.22 -6.76 -2.99
CA GLU A 88 18.28 -6.82 -4.13
C GLU A 88 17.55 -8.16 -4.24
N LYS A 89 17.74 -9.09 -3.30
CA LYS A 89 17.26 -10.47 -3.41
C LYS A 89 15.90 -10.62 -2.76
N PHE A 90 14.87 -10.56 -3.60
CA PHE A 90 13.51 -10.88 -3.21
C PHE A 90 13.15 -12.31 -3.64
N ASP A 91 12.58 -13.10 -2.72
CA ASP A 91 12.17 -14.47 -2.99
C ASP A 91 10.80 -14.51 -3.66
N GLU A 92 10.75 -14.81 -4.96
CA GLU A 92 9.48 -14.84 -5.73
C GLU A 92 8.41 -15.73 -5.08
N PRO A 93 8.69 -16.99 -4.66
CA PRO A 93 7.70 -17.82 -3.95
C PRO A 93 7.15 -17.16 -2.68
N GLN A 94 7.99 -16.49 -1.88
CA GLN A 94 7.53 -15.71 -0.73
C GLN A 94 6.61 -14.56 -1.16
N LEU A 95 7.01 -13.77 -2.16
CA LEU A 95 6.20 -12.66 -2.67
C LEU A 95 4.84 -13.12 -3.20
N ARG A 96 4.80 -14.26 -3.91
CA ARG A 96 3.54 -14.87 -4.35
C ARG A 96 2.64 -15.25 -3.18
N ARG A 97 3.19 -15.84 -2.11
CA ARG A 97 2.41 -16.15 -0.90
C ARG A 97 1.84 -14.90 -0.23
N HIS A 98 2.54 -13.76 -0.29
CA HIS A 98 2.03 -12.49 0.21
C HIS A 98 0.84 -11.98 -0.63
N LEU A 99 0.88 -12.16 -1.96
CA LEU A 99 -0.23 -11.82 -2.86
C LEU A 99 -1.41 -12.80 -2.71
N ASP A 100 -1.14 -14.10 -2.54
CA ASP A 100 -2.13 -15.18 -2.37
C ASP A 100 -2.86 -15.15 -1.00
N THR A 101 -2.67 -14.09 -0.20
CA THR A 101 -3.40 -13.90 1.05
C THR A 101 -4.87 -13.67 0.72
N LYS A 102 -5.64 -14.78 0.64
CA LYS A 102 -7.05 -14.88 0.21
C LYS A 102 -7.75 -13.54 0.29
N SER A 103 -7.99 -12.93 -0.87
CA SER A 103 -8.85 -11.78 -0.99
C SER A 103 -10.19 -12.15 -0.38
N ASN A 104 -10.47 -11.59 0.80
CA ASN A 104 -11.85 -11.31 1.13
C ASN A 104 -12.32 -10.46 -0.05
N GLN A 105 -13.22 -10.94 -0.90
CA GLN A 105 -13.69 -10.32 -2.16
C GLN A 105 -14.12 -8.84 -2.05
N ARG A 106 -14.13 -8.30 -0.83
CA ARG A 106 -14.43 -6.91 -0.48
C ARG A 106 -13.21 -5.98 -0.49
N LEU A 107 -11.99 -6.51 -0.56
CA LEU A 107 -10.77 -5.71 -0.59
C LEU A 107 -10.24 -5.59 -2.03
N PRO A 108 -9.69 -4.43 -2.40
CA PRO A 108 -9.10 -4.19 -3.71
C PRO A 108 -7.79 -4.97 -3.85
N ASP A 109 -7.30 -5.04 -5.08
CA ASP A 109 -6.02 -5.66 -5.36
C ASP A 109 -4.90 -4.94 -4.57
N PRO A 110 -4.04 -5.70 -3.87
CA PRO A 110 -3.00 -5.10 -3.06
C PRO A 110 -1.89 -4.49 -3.92
N VAL A 111 -1.36 -3.36 -3.47
CA VAL A 111 -0.08 -2.84 -3.96
C VAL A 111 1.04 -3.55 -3.20
N LEU A 112 1.94 -4.23 -3.92
CA LEU A 112 3.16 -4.79 -3.35
C LEU A 112 4.32 -3.80 -3.54
N MET A 113 4.87 -3.31 -2.43
CA MET A 113 6.00 -2.39 -2.38
C MET A 113 7.26 -3.13 -1.90
N LEU A 114 8.27 -3.20 -2.77
CA LEU A 114 9.56 -3.80 -2.48
C LEU A 114 10.58 -2.70 -2.23
N LEU A 115 11.15 -2.64 -1.02
CA LEU A 115 12.08 -1.58 -0.62
C LEU A 115 13.46 -2.15 -0.33
N SER A 116 14.48 -1.61 -1.00
CA SER A 116 15.88 -1.95 -0.75
C SER A 116 16.77 -0.71 -0.89
N PRO A 117 17.78 -0.54 -0.03
CA PRO A 117 18.76 0.52 -0.19
C PRO A 117 19.79 0.22 -1.29
N GLN A 118 19.89 -1.03 -1.77
CA GLN A 118 20.95 -1.45 -2.70
C GLN A 118 20.60 -1.28 -4.18
N GLY A 119 19.31 -1.16 -4.52
CA GLY A 119 18.88 -0.97 -5.90
C GLY A 119 17.50 -1.54 -6.18
N LYS A 120 17.17 -1.70 -7.46
CA LYS A 120 15.88 -2.23 -7.89
C LYS A 120 15.87 -3.77 -7.76
N PRO A 121 14.73 -4.39 -7.43
CA PRO A 121 14.58 -5.84 -7.47
C PRO A 121 14.83 -6.38 -8.88
N ASP A 122 15.26 -7.65 -8.99
CA ASP A 122 15.44 -8.34 -10.27
C ASP A 122 14.17 -8.23 -11.12
N GLU A 123 14.31 -7.70 -12.34
CA GLU A 123 13.24 -7.47 -13.29
C GLU A 123 12.48 -8.76 -13.63
N LYS A 124 13.16 -9.92 -13.59
CA LYS A 124 12.52 -11.22 -13.80
C LYS A 124 11.53 -11.57 -12.70
N VAL A 125 11.87 -11.26 -11.46
CA VAL A 125 10.99 -11.47 -10.29
C VAL A 125 9.79 -10.51 -10.38
N VAL A 126 10.01 -9.26 -10.78
CA VAL A 126 8.92 -8.29 -10.96
C VAL A 126 7.98 -8.73 -12.09
N ALA A 127 8.52 -9.15 -13.24
CA ALA A 127 7.74 -9.60 -14.39
C ALA A 127 6.89 -10.83 -14.05
N SER A 128 7.47 -11.83 -13.36
CA SER A 128 6.74 -13.04 -13.02
C SER A 128 5.57 -12.82 -12.05
N LEU A 129 5.60 -11.74 -11.26
CA LEU A 129 4.52 -11.34 -10.37
C LEU A 129 3.39 -10.58 -11.08
N ARG A 130 3.68 -9.87 -12.18
CA ARG A 130 2.68 -9.12 -12.96
C ARG A 130 1.75 -10.01 -13.76
N ASP A 131 2.21 -11.18 -14.23
CA ASP A 131 1.41 -12.12 -15.04
C ASP A 131 0.21 -12.77 -14.31
N LYS A 132 0.01 -12.47 -13.01
CA LYS A 132 -1.04 -13.04 -12.16
C LYS A 132 -1.95 -12.01 -11.48
N ALA A 133 -1.70 -10.72 -11.66
CA ALA A 133 -2.54 -9.64 -11.14
C ALA A 133 -3.72 -9.35 -12.08
#